data_AF-A0A521WZS5-F1
#
_entry.id   AF-A0A521WZS5-F1
#
_cell.length_a   1.000
_cell.length_b   1.000
_cell.length_c   1.000
_cell.angle_alpha   90.00
_cell.angle_beta   90.00
_cell.angle_gamma   90.00
#
_symmetry.space_group_name_H-M   'P 1'
#
loop_
_entity.id
_entity.type
_entity.pdbx_description
1 polymer ?
#
loop_
_entity_poly.entity_id
_entity_poly.type
_entity_poly.pdbx_seq_one_letter_code
_entity_poly.pdbx_strand_id
1 'polypeptide(L)' 'RQTVEHPFGTLKAWMGATHFLTKKLPNVSTEMSLHVLAYNLKRVMNLLGTTTLMEAMVA' A
#
# COMPACT_ATOMS: atom_id res chain seq x y z
N ARG A 1 -9.09 18.44 -8.65
CA ARG A 1 -9.12 17.21 -9.49
C ARG A 1 -7.67 16.93 -9.89
N GLN A 2 -7.01 15.92 -9.31
CA GLN A 2 -5.65 15.53 -9.70
C GLN A 2 -5.73 14.52 -10.86
N THR A 3 -4.84 14.66 -11.85
CA THR A 3 -4.80 13.85 -13.08
C THR A 3 -4.18 12.47 -12.88
N VAL A 4 -3.46 12.28 -11.78
CA VAL A 4 -2.75 11.04 -11.41
C VAL A 4 -2.82 10.86 -9.90
N GLU A 5 -2.92 9.61 -9.44
CA GLU A 5 -2.75 9.28 -8.03
C GLU A 5 -1.37 9.73 -7.56
N HIS A 6 -1.29 10.35 -6.38
CA HIS A 6 -0.03 10.70 -5.74
C HIS A 6 0.32 9.62 -4.70
N PRO A 7 1.10 8.57 -5.05
CA PRO A 7 1.16 7.34 -4.24
C PRO A 7 1.68 7.59 -2.82
N PHE A 8 2.74 8.39 -2.71
CA PHE A 8 3.30 8.78 -1.42
C PHE A 8 2.32 9.58 -0.56
N GLY A 9 1.54 10.47 -1.18
CA GLY A 9 0.58 11.32 -0.46
C GLY A 9 -0.60 10.51 0.05
N THR A 10 -1.12 9.59 -0.77
CA THR A 10 -2.18 8.66 -0.38
C THR A 10 -1.72 7.74 0.74
N LEU A 11 -0.54 7.10 0.57
CA LEU A 11 0.06 6.25 1.60
C LEU A 11 0.25 7.00 2.92
N LYS A 12 0.86 8.19 2.88
CA LYS A 12 1.09 9.00 4.07
C LYS A 12 -0.22 9.44 4.73
N ALA A 13 -1.25 9.78 3.96
CA ALA A 13 -2.56 10.13 4.50
C ALA A 13 -3.23 8.92 5.18
N TRP A 14 -3.11 7.71 4.62
CA TRP A 14 -3.69 6.48 5.19
C TRP A 14 -2.95 5.99 6.42
N MET A 15 -1.64 6.17 6.48
CA MET A 15 -0.83 5.87 7.67
C MET A 15 -1.23 6.76 8.87
N GLY A 16 -1.84 7.92 8.62
CA GLY A 16 -2.21 8.89 9.64
C GLY A 16 -1.02 9.73 10.13
N ALA A 17 -1.29 10.57 11.12
CA ALA A 17 -0.30 11.45 11.74
C ALA A 17 0.45 10.81 12.92
N THR A 18 0.14 9.56 13.26
CA THR A 18 0.73 8.83 14.38
C THR A 18 2.10 8.26 14.02
N HIS A 19 2.92 7.99 15.04
CA HIS A 19 4.19 7.31 14.86
C HIS A 19 3.98 5.84 14.45
N PHE A 20 4.99 5.25 13.81
CA PHE A 20 5.08 3.81 13.58
C PHE A 20 4.84 3.05 14.89
N LEU A 21 4.16 1.91 14.79
CA LEU A 21 3.86 1.04 15.93
C LEU A 21 5.14 0.36 16.46
N THR A 22 6.08 0.11 15.57
CA THR A 22 7.33 -0.57 15.88
C THR A 22 8.49 0.39 16.19
N LYS A 23 9.51 -0.12 16.88
CA LYS A 23 10.75 0.59 17.19
C LYS A 23 11.94 -0.11 16.53
N LYS A 24 13.01 0.65 16.29
CA LYS A 24 14.25 0.26 15.57
C LYS A 24 14.04 0.16 14.06
N LEU A 25 15.06 0.56 13.29
CA LEU A 25 15.00 0.68 11.83
C LEU A 25 14.54 -0.60 11.11
N PRO A 26 14.99 -1.82 11.48
CA PRO A 26 14.54 -3.03 10.79
C PRO A 26 13.03 -3.23 10.86
N ASN A 27 12.44 -3.04 12.05
CA ASN A 27 11.02 -3.25 12.27
C ASN A 27 10.18 -2.17 11.59
N VAL A 28 10.62 -0.91 11.67
CA VAL A 28 9.96 0.23 11.00
C VAL A 28 10.00 0.04 9.48
N SER A 29 11.11 -0.49 8.94
CA SER A 29 11.21 -0.81 7.52
C SER A 29 10.20 -1.90 7.12
N THR A 30 10.01 -2.93 7.95
CA THR A 30 8.97 -3.95 7.73
C THR A 30 7.57 -3.37 7.76
N GLU A 31 7.26 -2.52 8.74
CA GLU A 31 5.96 -1.84 8.85
C GLU A 31 5.67 -0.97 7.62
N MET A 32 6.65 -0.17 7.18
CA MET A 32 6.54 0.62 5.95
C MET A 32 6.34 -0.26 4.71
N SER A 33 7.04 -1.41 4.64
CA SER A 33 6.90 -2.36 3.53
C SER A 33 5.49 -2.95 3.45
N LEU A 34 4.88 -3.26 4.61
CA LEU A 34 3.49 -3.72 4.67
C LEU A 34 2.50 -2.66 4.23
N HIS A 35 2.70 -1.39 4.61
CA HIS A 35 1.86 -0.29 4.11
C HIS A 35 1.93 -0.16 2.58
N VAL A 36 3.14 -0.21 2.02
CA VAL A 36 3.34 -0.15 0.56
C VAL A 36 2.69 -1.35 -0.13
N LEU A 37 2.84 -2.56 0.42
CA LEU A 37 2.22 -3.77 -0.10
C LEU A 37 0.69 -3.66 -0.12
N ALA A 38 0.08 -3.23 1.00
CA ALA A 38 -1.36 -3.04 1.11
C ALA A 38 -1.88 -2.01 0.09
N TYR A 39 -1.16 -0.89 -0.08
CA TYR A 39 -1.51 0.11 -1.10
C TYR A 39 -1.43 -0.48 -2.51
N ASN A 40 -0.36 -1.21 -2.84
CA ASN A 40 -0.20 -1.82 -4.15
C ASN A 40 -1.32 -2.81 -4.45
N LEU A 41 -1.68 -3.68 -3.50
CA LEU A 41 -2.80 -4.61 -3.65
C LEU A 41 -4.12 -3.85 -3.87
N LYS A 42 -4.38 -2.82 -3.07
CA LYS A 42 -5.60 -2.00 -3.23
C LYS A 42 -5.66 -1.34 -4.60
N ARG A 43 -4.53 -0.81 -5.07
CA ARG A 43 -4.41 -0.17 -6.38
C ARG A 43 -4.63 -1.16 -7.52
N VAL A 44 -3.99 -2.33 -7.47
CA VAL A 44 -4.16 -3.37 -8.51
C VAL A 44 -5.59 -3.88 -8.54
N MET A 45 -6.22 -4.12 -7.38
CA MET A 45 -7.64 -4.49 -7.32
C MET A 45 -8.55 -3.43 -7.97
N ASN A 46 -8.24 -2.14 -7.79
CA ASN A 46 -9.01 -1.06 -8.42
C ASN A 46 -8.77 -0.95 -9.94
N LEU A 47 -7.57 -1.29 -10.43
CA LEU A 47 -7.21 -1.17 -11.85
C LEU A 47 -7.60 -2.39 -12.68
N LEU A 48 -7.36 -3.59 -12.16
CA LEU A 48 -7.54 -4.86 -12.89
C LEU A 48 -8.78 -5.64 -12.42
N GLY A 49 -9.32 -5.31 -11.25
CA GLY A 49 -10.36 -6.12 -10.59
C GLY A 49 -9.78 -7.25 -9.74
N THR A 50 -10.59 -7.74 -8.80
CA THR A 50 -10.17 -8.76 -7.83
C THR A 50 -10.03 -10.15 -8.45
N THR A 51 -10.90 -10.50 -9.40
CA THR A 51 -10.88 -11.82 -10.05
C THR A 51 -9.60 -12.04 -10.86
N THR A 52 -9.26 -11.08 -11.73
CA THR A 52 -8.04 -11.12 -12.53
C THR A 52 -6.78 -11.14 -11.67
N LEU A 53 -6.77 -10.41 -10.54
CA LEU A 53 -5.66 -10.47 -9.59
C LEU A 53 -5.52 -11.88 -8.98
N MET A 54 -6.61 -12.50 -8.55
CA MET A 54 -6.57 -13.84 -7.94
C MET A 54 -6.11 -14.91 -8.94
N GLU A 55 -6.56 -14.84 -10.19
CA GLU A 55 -6.10 -15.74 -11.26
C GLU A 55 -4.58 -15.60 -11.48
N ALA A 56 -4.07 -14.37 -11.52
CA ALA A 56 -2.64 -14.11 -11.70
C ALA A 56 -1.76 -14.53 -10.50
N MET A 57 -2.33 -14.64 -9.29
CA MET A 57 -1.60 -15.07 -8.09
C MET A 57 -1.48 -16.59 -7.96
N VAL A 58 -2.38 -17.34 -8.62
CA VAL A 58 -2.41 -18.81 -8.57
C VAL A 58 -1.67 -19.44 -9.77
N ALA A 59 -1.49 -18.68 -10.85
CA ALA A 59 -0.69 -19.05 -12.03
C ALA A 59 0.82 -19.08 -11.73
#